data_AF-A0A7V4YU27-F1
#
_entry.id   AF-A0A7V4YU27-F1
#
_cell.length_a   1.000
_cell.length_b   1.000
_cell.length_c   1.000
_cell.angle_alpha   90.00
_cell.angle_beta   90.00
_cell.angle_gamma   90.00
#
_symmetry.space_group_name_H-M   'P 1'
#
loop_
_entity.id
_entity.type
_entity.pdbx_description
1 polymer ?
#
loop_
_entity_poly.entity_id
_entity_poly.type
_entity_poly.pdbx_seq_one_letter_code
_entity_poly.pdbx_strand_id
1 'polypeptide(L)'
;MLKCVLTFAGLALFFAALNSCTKNEIAAELAVPEHVKNQVSALGFRADEVIEADGGYVVEGDIFLTKEDLNATIVDIQSLIVANTEQYRTTNLVTGLPRNITVFINTGSGGQKLPTSYGAALDEAINRYNAENLLVTFSRVYSASAGAIDILKGTGNYLASAGFPSGGNPYGTIRVNSSYLGNNPGTNYLATILAHEIGHCIGFRHTDYMDRSYSCGGSYYNEGQAGVGAIHIPGTPTGPDANSWMLSCIGAGQNRPFNNNDKTALNYLY
;
A
#
# COMPACT_ATOMS: atom_id res chain seq x y z
N MET A 1 -44.83 -52.36 -53.88
CA MET A 1 -46.14 -52.88 -53.42
C MET A 1 -46.49 -52.22 -52.10
N LEU A 2 -47.74 -51.75 -52.03
CA LEU A 2 -48.52 -51.36 -50.85
C LEU A 2 -48.07 -50.18 -49.95
N LYS A 3 -48.88 -49.12 -50.08
CA LYS A 3 -49.15 -48.05 -49.11
C LYS A 3 -49.61 -48.64 -47.76
N CYS A 4 -49.34 -47.93 -46.67
CA CYS A 4 -50.36 -47.72 -45.65
C CYS A 4 -50.12 -46.40 -44.90
N VAL A 5 -51.02 -45.45 -45.18
CA VAL A 5 -51.25 -44.24 -44.40
C VAL A 5 -52.24 -44.62 -43.30
N LEU A 6 -52.00 -44.19 -42.06
CA LEU A 6 -53.09 -43.95 -41.10
C LEU A 6 -52.64 -42.98 -40.00
N THR A 7 -53.16 -41.77 -40.14
CA THR A 7 -53.32 -40.70 -39.15
C THR A 7 -54.14 -41.14 -37.95
N PHE A 8 -53.77 -40.70 -36.74
CA PHE A 8 -54.73 -40.35 -35.69
C PHE A 8 -54.21 -39.19 -34.84
N ALA A 9 -55.10 -38.22 -34.65
CA ALA A 9 -54.90 -36.94 -33.98
C ALA A 9 -54.90 -37.06 -32.45
N GLY A 10 -54.30 -36.09 -31.75
CA GLY A 10 -54.61 -35.86 -30.34
C GLY A 10 -53.60 -35.03 -29.55
N LEU A 11 -54.02 -33.80 -29.22
CA LEU A 11 -53.65 -33.00 -28.05
C LEU A 11 -52.34 -32.21 -28.04
N ALA A 12 -52.46 -30.96 -28.48
CA ALA A 12 -51.63 -29.85 -28.04
C ALA A 12 -52.01 -29.46 -26.60
N LEU A 13 -51.02 -29.40 -25.70
CA LEU A 13 -50.89 -28.51 -24.53
C LEU A 13 -49.85 -29.10 -23.55
N PHE A 14 -48.64 -28.53 -23.51
CA PHE A 14 -48.08 -27.93 -22.29
C PHE A 14 -46.69 -27.35 -22.58
N PHE A 15 -46.66 -26.03 -22.65
CA PHE A 15 -45.45 -25.22 -22.49
C PHE A 15 -45.03 -25.28 -21.02
N ALA A 16 -43.82 -25.75 -20.72
CA ALA A 16 -43.04 -25.31 -19.57
C ALA A 16 -41.59 -25.80 -19.74
N ALA A 17 -40.76 -24.93 -20.30
CA ALA A 17 -39.32 -25.09 -20.29
C ALA A 17 -38.82 -24.99 -18.84
N LEU A 18 -38.30 -26.10 -18.30
CA LEU A 18 -37.45 -26.10 -17.11
C LEU A 18 -36.04 -26.54 -17.53
N ASN A 19 -35.36 -25.68 -18.29
CA ASN A 19 -33.90 -25.73 -18.33
C ASN A 19 -33.40 -24.99 -17.09
N SER A 20 -33.09 -25.79 -16.07
CA SER A 20 -32.40 -25.41 -14.85
C SER A 20 -31.14 -24.62 -15.20
N CYS A 21 -31.19 -23.29 -15.04
CA CYS A 21 -30.00 -22.48 -14.93
C CYS A 21 -29.29 -22.90 -13.63
N THR A 22 -28.29 -23.76 -13.76
CA THR A 22 -27.22 -23.85 -12.77
C THR A 22 -26.59 -22.46 -12.67
N LYS A 23 -26.98 -21.74 -11.62
CA LYS A 23 -26.34 -20.50 -11.20
C LYS A 23 -24.90 -20.86 -10.88
N ASN A 24 -24.00 -20.67 -11.85
CA ASN A 24 -22.58 -20.59 -11.60
C ASN A 24 -22.41 -19.41 -10.64
N GLU A 25 -22.22 -19.70 -9.37
CA GLU A 25 -21.62 -18.75 -8.44
C GLU A 25 -20.16 -18.57 -8.86
N ILE A 26 -19.97 -17.66 -9.81
CA ILE A 26 -18.73 -16.89 -9.87
C ILE A 26 -18.67 -16.22 -8.50
N ALA A 27 -17.70 -16.62 -7.68
CA ALA A 27 -17.42 -15.94 -6.42
C ALA A 27 -17.29 -14.45 -6.74
N ALA A 28 -18.30 -13.66 -6.33
CA ALA A 28 -18.20 -12.23 -6.39
C ALA A 28 -17.03 -11.85 -5.49
N GLU A 29 -16.01 -11.23 -6.07
CA GLU A 29 -15.08 -10.41 -5.33
C GLU A 29 -15.93 -9.53 -4.41
N LEU A 30 -15.80 -9.72 -3.09
CA LEU A 30 -16.60 -9.00 -2.10
C LEU A 30 -16.30 -7.52 -2.30
N ALA A 31 -17.19 -6.84 -3.04
CA ALA A 31 -17.05 -5.42 -3.30
C ALA A 31 -17.07 -4.69 -1.96
N VAL A 32 -16.05 -3.89 -1.69
CA VAL A 32 -15.93 -3.08 -0.47
C VAL A 32 -17.24 -2.31 -0.26
N PRO A 33 -17.89 -2.42 0.92
CA PRO A 33 -19.18 -1.79 1.16
C PRO A 33 -19.16 -0.27 0.93
N GLU A 34 -20.25 0.28 0.42
CA GLU A 34 -20.32 1.72 0.08
C GLU A 34 -20.09 2.64 1.28
N HIS A 35 -20.47 2.23 2.49
CA HIS A 35 -20.22 3.02 3.69
C HIS A 35 -18.72 3.15 3.99
N VAL A 36 -17.91 2.12 3.71
CA VAL A 36 -16.45 2.17 3.86
C VAL A 36 -15.87 3.15 2.85
N LYS A 37 -16.34 3.10 1.60
CA LYS A 37 -15.93 4.04 0.54
C LYS A 37 -16.21 5.49 0.93
N ASN A 38 -17.36 5.74 1.56
CA ASN A 38 -17.69 7.06 2.09
C ASN A 38 -16.77 7.48 3.23
N GLN A 39 -16.41 6.57 4.15
CA GLN A 39 -15.45 6.85 5.23
C GLN A 39 -14.05 7.16 4.68
N VAL A 40 -13.57 6.37 3.72
CA VAL A 40 -12.31 6.60 3.01
C VAL A 40 -12.31 7.97 2.32
N SER A 41 -13.39 8.30 1.61
CA SER A 41 -13.57 9.61 0.98
C SER A 41 -13.61 10.75 2.00
N ALA A 42 -14.27 10.52 3.14
CA ALA A 42 -14.39 11.49 4.21
C ALA A 42 -13.06 11.75 4.93
N LEU A 43 -12.15 10.78 4.95
CA LEU A 43 -10.77 10.98 5.38
C LEU A 43 -9.98 11.78 4.35
N GLY A 44 -10.38 11.76 3.08
CA GLY A 44 -9.72 12.49 1.98
C GLY A 44 -8.85 11.61 1.11
N PHE A 45 -9.02 10.28 1.19
CA PHE A 45 -8.47 9.29 0.26
C PHE A 45 -9.49 8.99 -0.84
N ARG A 46 -9.06 8.45 -1.97
CA ARG A 46 -9.97 8.04 -3.03
C ARG A 46 -10.55 6.65 -2.74
N ALA A 47 -11.82 6.46 -3.10
CA ALA A 47 -12.60 5.31 -2.66
C ALA A 47 -12.93 4.26 -3.75
N ASP A 48 -12.41 4.42 -4.97
CA ASP A 48 -12.66 3.50 -6.08
C ASP A 48 -11.63 2.36 -6.18
N GLU A 49 -10.43 2.52 -5.64
CA GLU A 49 -9.37 1.50 -5.60
C GLU A 49 -9.13 0.93 -4.18
N VAL A 50 -10.16 0.93 -3.33
CA VAL A 50 -10.06 0.37 -1.96
C VAL A 50 -10.00 -1.16 -2.01
N ILE A 51 -8.98 -1.73 -1.38
CA ILE A 51 -8.78 -3.16 -1.25
C ILE A 51 -8.97 -3.56 0.21
N GLU A 52 -9.88 -4.50 0.49
CA GLU A 52 -9.99 -5.06 1.84
C GLU A 52 -8.74 -5.88 2.18
N ALA A 53 -8.20 -5.66 3.38
CA ALA A 53 -7.03 -6.33 3.89
C ALA A 53 -7.26 -6.81 5.33
N ASP A 54 -6.43 -7.74 5.79
CA ASP A 54 -6.52 -8.26 7.16
C ASP A 54 -6.40 -7.12 8.20
N GLY A 55 -7.50 -6.85 8.90
CA GLY A 55 -7.60 -5.79 9.92
C GLY A 55 -7.98 -4.39 9.40
N GLY A 56 -8.18 -4.20 8.09
CA GLY A 56 -8.39 -2.85 7.55
C GLY A 56 -8.54 -2.80 6.03
N TYR A 57 -8.06 -1.72 5.43
CA TYR A 57 -8.19 -1.45 4.01
C TYR A 57 -6.90 -0.84 3.46
N VAL A 58 -6.50 -1.25 2.26
CA VAL A 58 -5.44 -0.59 1.49
C VAL A 58 -6.09 0.38 0.52
N VAL A 59 -5.62 1.62 0.54
CA VAL A 59 -6.00 2.71 -0.35
C VAL A 59 -4.75 3.24 -1.03
N GLU A 60 -4.90 3.94 -2.15
CA GLU A 60 -3.75 4.48 -2.89
C GLU A 60 -2.71 3.44 -3.31
N GLY A 61 -3.08 2.17 -3.37
CA GLY A 61 -2.18 1.08 -3.77
C GLY A 61 -1.22 0.58 -2.68
N ASP A 62 -0.90 1.36 -1.65
CA ASP A 62 0.07 0.98 -0.61
C ASP A 62 -0.19 1.62 0.78
N ILE A 63 -1.20 2.48 0.94
CA ILE A 63 -1.54 3.08 2.24
C ILE A 63 -2.54 2.20 2.97
N PHE A 64 -2.15 1.65 4.12
CA PHE A 64 -3.04 0.87 4.98
C PHE A 64 -3.76 1.74 6.02
N LEU A 65 -5.08 1.61 6.06
CA LEU A 65 -5.97 2.19 7.07
C LEU A 65 -6.58 1.09 7.93
N THR A 66 -6.44 1.20 9.24
CA THR A 66 -7.16 0.34 10.19
C THR A 66 -8.66 0.64 10.16
N LYS A 67 -9.49 -0.27 10.68
CA LYS A 67 -10.92 -0.01 10.85
C LYS A 67 -11.19 1.15 11.81
N GLU A 68 -10.29 1.35 12.76
CA GLU A 68 -10.32 2.47 13.70
C GLU A 68 -10.04 3.80 12.99
N ASP A 69 -9.08 3.83 12.06
CA ASP A 69 -8.76 5.02 11.27
C ASP A 69 -9.97 5.49 10.44
N LEU A 70 -10.80 4.58 9.93
CA LEU A 70 -12.04 4.92 9.22
C LEU A 70 -13.08 5.67 10.07
N ASN A 71 -12.96 5.59 11.39
CA ASN A 71 -13.84 6.30 12.33
C ASN A 71 -13.18 7.58 12.86
N ALA A 72 -11.93 7.87 12.48
CA ALA A 72 -11.27 9.11 12.85
C ALA A 72 -12.00 10.29 12.19
N THR A 73 -12.37 11.28 12.99
CA THR A 73 -12.84 12.56 12.47
C THR A 73 -11.60 13.33 12.01
N ILE A 74 -11.62 13.97 10.83
CA ILE A 74 -10.55 14.90 10.42
C ILE A 74 -10.42 15.95 11.53
N VAL A 75 -9.42 15.81 12.39
CA VAL A 75 -9.12 16.81 13.41
C VAL A 75 -8.49 17.97 12.68
N ASP A 76 -9.32 18.99 12.41
CA ASP A 76 -9.02 20.32 11.90
C ASP A 76 -7.55 20.51 11.48
N ILE A 77 -7.19 19.86 10.37
CA ILE A 77 -5.89 20.07 9.74
C ILE A 77 -6.03 21.43 9.10
N GLN A 78 -5.58 22.45 9.82
CA GLN A 78 -5.41 23.78 9.28
C GLN A 78 -4.90 23.63 7.85
N SER A 79 -5.58 24.30 6.93
CA SER A 79 -5.32 24.40 5.52
C SER A 79 -3.87 24.85 5.27
N LEU A 80 -2.93 23.93 5.42
CA LEU A 80 -1.52 24.13 5.20
C LEU A 80 -1.28 23.78 3.74
N ILE A 81 -1.34 24.85 2.94
CA ILE A 81 -0.85 25.03 1.58
C ILE A 81 -0.86 23.73 0.75
N VAL A 82 -1.92 23.57 -0.05
CA VAL A 82 -1.89 22.68 -1.23
C VAL A 82 -0.89 23.29 -2.21
N ALA A 83 0.37 22.96 -2.02
CA ALA A 83 1.44 23.35 -2.90
C ALA A 83 1.69 22.19 -3.87
N ASN A 84 1.82 22.49 -5.15
CA ASN A 84 2.39 21.58 -6.14
C ASN A 84 3.89 21.47 -5.83
N THR A 85 4.30 20.71 -4.82
CA THR A 85 5.68 20.68 -4.28
C THR A 85 6.23 19.25 -4.15
N GLU A 86 7.48 19.02 -3.70
CA GLU A 86 8.07 17.66 -3.53
C GLU A 86 8.27 17.29 -2.07
N GLN A 87 8.41 15.99 -1.79
CA GLN A 87 8.75 15.43 -0.47
C GLN A 87 7.78 15.88 0.62
N TYR A 88 6.80 15.04 0.87
CA TYR A 88 5.73 15.32 1.83
C TYR A 88 5.87 14.47 3.07
N ARG A 89 5.40 15.04 4.17
CA ARG A 89 5.20 14.29 5.40
C ARG A 89 3.77 14.37 5.89
N THR A 90 3.44 13.40 6.72
CA THR A 90 2.27 13.45 7.58
C THR A 90 2.48 14.42 8.75
N THR A 91 1.39 14.74 9.44
CA THR A 91 1.38 15.53 10.67
C THR A 91 2.08 14.78 11.81
N ASN A 92 1.95 13.46 11.85
CA ASN A 92 2.54 12.59 12.87
C ASN A 92 3.92 12.08 12.44
N LEU A 93 4.93 12.32 13.27
CA LEU A 93 6.30 11.86 13.05
C LEU A 93 6.75 10.95 14.18
N VAL A 94 7.84 10.22 13.96
CA VAL A 94 8.55 9.52 15.04
C VAL A 94 9.22 10.56 15.93
N THR A 95 9.05 10.43 17.24
CA THR A 95 9.64 11.35 18.23
C THR A 95 10.48 10.57 19.26
N GLY A 96 11.14 11.29 20.17
CA GLY A 96 12.07 10.70 21.15
C GLY A 96 13.44 10.39 20.55
N LEU A 97 13.98 11.34 19.79
CA LEU A 97 15.25 11.22 19.07
C LEU A 97 16.46 11.55 19.97
N PRO A 98 17.65 10.93 19.75
CA PRO A 98 17.92 9.90 18.75
C PRO A 98 17.28 8.55 19.14
N ARG A 99 16.86 7.77 18.13
CA ARG A 99 16.09 6.53 18.34
C ARG A 99 16.54 5.42 17.40
N ASN A 100 16.66 4.21 17.92
CA ASN A 100 16.82 3.01 17.10
C ASN A 100 15.43 2.36 16.88
N ILE A 101 15.06 2.14 15.63
CA ILE A 101 13.84 1.44 15.22
C ILE A 101 14.23 0.03 14.79
N THR A 102 13.73 -0.97 15.52
CA THR A 102 13.98 -2.37 15.20
C THR A 102 13.01 -2.87 14.14
N VAL A 103 13.51 -3.56 13.11
CA VAL A 103 12.71 -4.08 12.01
C VAL A 103 12.83 -5.59 11.93
N PHE A 104 11.71 -6.29 11.99
CA PHE A 104 11.62 -7.73 11.82
C PHE A 104 11.08 -8.06 10.42
N ILE A 105 11.59 -9.12 9.80
CA ILE A 105 10.97 -9.70 8.61
C ILE A 105 10.75 -11.20 8.81
N ASN A 106 9.50 -11.64 8.67
CA ASN A 106 9.14 -13.03 8.91
C ASN A 106 9.58 -13.92 7.73
N THR A 107 10.83 -14.38 7.77
CA THR A 107 11.40 -15.34 6.80
C THR A 107 11.41 -16.79 7.32
N GLY A 108 10.82 -17.01 8.50
CA GLY A 108 10.79 -18.31 9.16
C GLY A 108 9.55 -19.13 8.79
N SER A 109 8.81 -19.54 9.81
CA SER A 109 7.67 -20.45 9.69
C SER A 109 6.34 -19.75 9.96
N GLY A 110 5.24 -20.35 9.49
CA GLY A 110 3.88 -19.86 9.73
C GLY A 110 3.21 -19.25 8.50
N GLY A 111 1.93 -18.87 8.64
CA GLY A 111 1.09 -18.37 7.53
C GLY A 111 1.50 -17.00 6.99
N GLN A 112 2.23 -16.22 7.80
CA GLN A 112 2.68 -14.85 7.48
C GLN A 112 4.12 -14.80 6.93
N LYS A 113 4.69 -15.96 6.55
CA LYS A 113 6.08 -16.05 6.10
C LYS A 113 6.29 -15.44 4.71
N LEU A 114 7.46 -14.87 4.52
CA LEU A 114 8.02 -14.35 3.27
C LEU A 114 9.21 -15.22 2.82
N PRO A 115 9.59 -15.17 1.53
CA PRO A 115 10.76 -15.87 1.03
C PRO A 115 12.04 -15.47 1.78
N THR A 116 12.93 -16.42 2.03
CA THR A 116 14.19 -16.18 2.79
C THR A 116 15.10 -15.16 2.13
N SER A 117 15.06 -15.05 0.79
CA SER A 117 15.77 -14.04 -0.01
C SER A 117 15.43 -12.60 0.39
N TYR A 118 14.25 -12.35 0.97
CA TYR A 118 13.79 -11.02 1.33
C TYR A 118 14.60 -10.43 2.49
N GLY A 119 15.25 -11.29 3.28
CA GLY A 119 16.14 -10.84 4.35
C GLY A 119 17.26 -9.93 3.85
N ALA A 120 17.92 -10.30 2.74
CA ALA A 120 19.00 -9.50 2.18
C ALA A 120 18.51 -8.13 1.66
N ALA A 121 17.26 -8.05 1.20
CA ALA A 121 16.66 -6.79 0.77
C ALA A 121 16.33 -5.87 1.95
N LEU A 122 15.90 -6.43 3.08
CA LEU A 122 15.75 -5.65 4.31
C LEU A 122 17.10 -5.11 4.80
N ASP A 123 18.14 -5.93 4.78
CA ASP A 123 19.49 -5.50 5.19
C ASP A 123 19.98 -4.33 4.32
N GLU A 124 19.76 -4.41 3.00
CA GLU A 124 20.07 -3.32 2.06
C GLU A 124 19.24 -2.05 2.34
N ALA A 125 17.93 -2.17 2.59
CA ALA A 125 17.09 -1.01 2.94
C ALA A 125 17.56 -0.33 4.24
N ILE A 126 17.89 -1.12 5.27
CA ILE A 126 18.44 -0.61 6.54
C ILE A 126 19.78 0.09 6.32
N ASN A 127 20.65 -0.47 5.49
CA ASN A 127 21.94 0.13 5.17
C ASN A 127 21.78 1.50 4.51
N ARG A 128 20.79 1.67 3.62
CA ARG A 128 20.49 2.97 2.99
C ARG A 128 20.13 4.03 4.01
N TYR A 129 19.22 3.74 4.94
CA TYR A 129 18.86 4.67 6.02
C TYR A 129 20.04 5.00 6.93
N ASN A 130 20.77 3.98 7.38
CA ASN A 130 21.88 4.18 8.31
C ASN A 130 23.08 4.92 7.68
N ALA A 131 23.21 4.90 6.35
CA ALA A 131 24.25 5.65 5.64
C ALA A 131 24.04 7.18 5.68
N GLU A 132 22.81 7.64 5.95
CA GLU A 132 22.48 9.07 5.94
C GLU A 132 22.75 9.77 7.29
N ASN A 133 23.19 9.04 8.33
CA ASN A 133 23.54 9.58 9.65
C ASN A 133 22.42 10.39 10.35
N LEU A 134 21.19 9.91 10.23
CA LEU A 134 20.00 10.54 10.82
C LEU A 134 19.93 10.29 12.34
N LEU A 135 19.12 11.06 13.07
CA LEU A 135 18.81 10.79 14.48
C LEU A 135 17.96 9.52 14.67
N VAL A 136 17.31 9.05 13.60
CA VAL A 136 16.69 7.72 13.56
C VAL A 136 17.65 6.74 12.92
N THR A 137 17.91 5.63 13.61
CA THR A 137 18.68 4.50 13.06
C THR A 137 17.82 3.25 13.01
N PHE A 138 18.19 2.30 12.16
CA PHE A 138 17.45 1.06 12.00
C PHE A 138 18.32 -0.15 12.33
N SER A 139 17.71 -1.19 12.89
CA SER A 139 18.39 -2.45 13.18
C SER A 139 17.49 -3.62 12.91
N ARG A 140 18.02 -4.63 12.22
CA ARG A 140 17.27 -5.85 11.98
C ARG A 140 17.22 -6.70 13.24
N VAL A 141 16.03 -7.21 13.54
CA VAL A 141 15.80 -8.22 14.57
C VAL A 141 15.22 -9.48 13.93
N TYR A 142 15.26 -10.59 14.67
CA TYR A 142 14.89 -11.92 14.17
C TYR A 142 13.68 -12.54 14.87
N SER A 143 12.94 -11.73 15.65
CA SER A 143 11.69 -12.09 16.28
C SER A 143 10.70 -10.92 16.26
N ALA A 144 9.43 -11.18 15.94
CA ALA A 144 8.37 -10.17 15.93
C ALA A 144 8.23 -9.42 17.27
N SER A 145 8.38 -10.13 18.41
CA SER A 145 8.30 -9.51 19.74
C SER A 145 9.38 -8.46 20.03
N ALA A 146 10.42 -8.38 19.19
CA ALA A 146 11.49 -7.39 19.28
C ALA A 146 11.40 -6.33 18.16
N GLY A 147 10.45 -6.46 17.23
CA GLY A 147 10.25 -5.54 16.12
C GLY A 147 9.40 -4.34 16.54
N ALA A 148 9.90 -3.14 16.27
CA ALA A 148 9.07 -1.93 16.25
C ALA A 148 8.29 -1.83 14.93
N ILE A 149 8.82 -2.44 13.85
CA ILE A 149 8.15 -2.61 12.56
C ILE A 149 8.26 -4.08 12.14
N ASP A 150 7.12 -4.72 11.89
CA ASP A 150 7.04 -6.11 11.45
C ASP A 150 6.68 -6.21 9.96
N ILE A 151 7.58 -6.78 9.16
CA ILE A 151 7.37 -7.06 7.73
C ILE A 151 6.81 -8.47 7.58
N LEU A 152 5.54 -8.56 7.18
CA LEU A 152 4.74 -9.76 7.12
C LEU A 152 4.18 -9.99 5.71
N LYS A 153 3.73 -11.21 5.42
CA LYS A 153 3.03 -11.50 4.17
C LYS A 153 1.72 -10.69 4.06
N GLY A 154 1.55 -10.01 2.94
CA GLY A 154 0.33 -9.36 2.51
C GLY A 154 -0.44 -10.19 1.49
N THR A 155 -1.71 -9.86 1.31
CA THR A 155 -2.60 -10.41 0.30
C THR A 155 -3.43 -9.27 -0.29
N GLY A 156 -3.56 -9.22 -1.62
CA GLY A 156 -4.29 -8.17 -2.31
C GLY A 156 -3.64 -7.85 -3.66
N ASN A 157 -4.08 -6.76 -4.30
CA ASN A 157 -3.53 -6.27 -5.55
C ASN A 157 -2.59 -5.07 -5.34
N TYR A 158 -1.56 -5.26 -4.52
CA TYR A 158 -0.52 -4.29 -4.23
C TYR A 158 0.85 -4.99 -4.12
N LEU A 159 1.96 -4.24 -4.18
CA LEU A 159 3.32 -4.78 -3.99
C LEU A 159 3.64 -4.93 -2.51
N ALA A 160 3.52 -3.83 -1.78
CA ALA A 160 3.57 -3.77 -0.34
C ALA A 160 2.64 -2.65 0.14
N SER A 161 2.37 -2.60 1.45
CA SER A 161 1.59 -1.54 2.05
C SER A 161 1.98 -1.29 3.51
N ALA A 162 1.89 -0.04 3.94
CA ALA A 162 2.15 0.41 5.30
C ALA A 162 1.19 1.55 5.69
N GLY A 163 1.11 1.82 6.98
CA GLY A 163 0.44 2.99 7.55
C GLY A 163 1.42 4.05 8.00
N PHE A 164 0.91 5.06 8.71
CA PHE A 164 1.67 6.22 9.17
C PHE A 164 1.95 6.20 10.69
N PRO A 165 2.94 6.98 11.18
CA PRO A 165 3.24 7.09 12.60
C PRO A 165 2.03 7.54 13.42
N SER A 166 2.00 7.10 14.68
CA SER A 166 1.00 7.55 15.67
C SER A 166 1.62 7.59 17.07
N GLY A 167 1.25 8.60 17.86
CA GLY A 167 1.74 8.77 19.23
C GLY A 167 3.26 8.87 19.36
N GLY A 168 3.97 9.33 18.32
CA GLY A 168 5.44 9.41 18.30
C GLY A 168 6.16 8.09 17.98
N ASN A 169 5.41 7.02 17.68
CA ASN A 169 5.96 5.72 17.30
C ASN A 169 5.79 5.48 15.80
N PRO A 170 6.69 4.69 15.17
CA PRO A 170 6.51 4.30 13.78
C PRO A 170 5.26 3.44 13.60
N TYR A 171 4.74 3.38 12.38
CA TYR A 171 3.72 2.38 12.05
C TYR A 171 4.31 0.97 12.15
N GLY A 172 3.63 0.09 12.88
CA GLY A 172 4.22 -1.15 13.36
C GLY A 172 4.23 -2.31 12.36
N THR A 173 3.66 -2.19 11.17
CA THR A 173 3.52 -3.34 10.26
C THR A 173 3.69 -2.95 8.80
N ILE A 174 4.36 -3.79 8.02
CA ILE A 174 4.42 -3.68 6.57
C ILE A 174 3.90 -5.00 6.00
N ARG A 175 2.95 -4.94 5.07
CA ARG A 175 2.41 -6.12 4.39
C ARG A 175 3.01 -6.23 3.00
N VAL A 176 3.66 -7.34 2.67
CA VAL A 176 4.33 -7.55 1.39
C VAL A 176 3.69 -8.69 0.60
N ASN A 177 3.26 -8.41 -0.62
CA ASN A 177 2.64 -9.38 -1.50
C ASN A 177 3.69 -10.24 -2.24
N SER A 178 4.22 -11.24 -1.54
CA SER A 178 5.16 -12.21 -2.12
C SER A 178 4.58 -13.04 -3.28
N SER A 179 3.25 -13.13 -3.42
CA SER A 179 2.64 -13.81 -4.57
C SER A 179 2.82 -13.01 -5.86
N TYR A 180 2.83 -11.68 -5.76
CA TYR A 180 3.09 -10.79 -6.89
C TYR A 180 4.60 -10.64 -7.16
N LEU A 181 5.37 -10.36 -6.11
CA LEU A 181 6.82 -10.13 -6.21
C LEU A 181 7.64 -11.40 -6.47
N GLY A 182 7.06 -12.57 -6.18
CA GLY A 182 7.72 -13.86 -6.33
C GLY A 182 8.81 -14.11 -5.28
N ASN A 183 9.51 -15.23 -5.42
CA ASN A 183 10.47 -15.71 -4.43
C ASN A 183 11.81 -14.98 -4.46
N ASN A 184 12.16 -14.31 -5.55
CA ASN A 184 13.41 -13.55 -5.64
C ASN A 184 13.29 -12.43 -6.69
N PRO A 185 12.64 -11.30 -6.34
CA PRO A 185 12.49 -10.14 -7.22
C PRO A 185 13.81 -9.39 -7.48
N GLY A 186 14.91 -9.77 -6.81
CA GLY A 186 16.18 -9.06 -6.82
C GLY A 186 16.33 -8.13 -5.61
N THR A 187 17.50 -8.18 -4.97
CA THR A 187 17.77 -7.49 -3.69
C THR A 187 17.50 -5.99 -3.76
N ASN A 188 18.00 -5.30 -4.78
CA ASN A 188 17.89 -3.85 -4.90
C ASN A 188 16.47 -3.36 -5.20
N TYR A 189 15.72 -4.13 -5.99
CA TYR A 189 14.34 -3.79 -6.29
C TYR A 189 13.46 -3.93 -5.06
N LEU A 190 13.56 -5.06 -4.35
CA LEU A 190 12.84 -5.25 -3.11
C LEU A 190 13.32 -4.31 -2.00
N ALA A 191 14.61 -3.99 -1.93
CA ALA A 191 15.12 -3.01 -0.97
C ALA A 191 14.53 -1.62 -1.20
N THR A 192 14.28 -1.25 -2.46
CA THR A 192 13.60 0.00 -2.79
C THR A 192 12.16 -0.01 -2.29
N ILE A 193 11.42 -1.10 -2.51
CA ILE A 193 10.05 -1.27 -1.99
C ILE A 193 10.05 -1.23 -0.45
N LEU A 194 10.91 -1.99 0.22
CA LEU A 194 10.96 -2.00 1.68
C LEU A 194 11.37 -0.65 2.26
N ALA A 195 12.30 0.06 1.63
CA ALA A 195 12.68 1.41 2.04
C ALA A 195 11.52 2.40 1.88
N HIS A 196 10.73 2.27 0.82
CA HIS A 196 9.52 3.07 0.61
C HIS A 196 8.52 2.89 1.76
N GLU A 197 8.19 1.64 2.08
CA GLU A 197 7.25 1.32 3.16
C GLU A 197 7.76 1.76 4.54
N ILE A 198 9.07 1.62 4.81
CA ILE A 198 9.69 2.17 6.03
C ILE A 198 9.56 3.69 6.06
N GLY A 199 9.65 4.36 4.90
CA GLY A 199 9.38 5.79 4.74
C GLY A 199 7.98 6.17 5.22
N HIS A 200 6.94 5.44 4.80
CA HIS A 200 5.59 5.62 5.33
C HIS A 200 5.52 5.39 6.83
N CYS A 201 6.14 4.32 7.34
CA CYS A 201 6.19 4.01 8.76
C CYS A 201 6.80 5.12 9.61
N ILE A 202 7.64 5.99 9.03
CA ILE A 202 8.24 7.15 9.70
C ILE A 202 7.67 8.49 9.22
N GLY A 203 6.57 8.48 8.46
CA GLY A 203 5.76 9.66 8.17
C GLY A 203 6.03 10.36 6.85
N PHE A 204 6.80 9.76 5.94
CA PHE A 204 6.87 10.23 4.55
C PHE A 204 5.61 9.85 3.78
N ARG A 205 5.23 10.72 2.84
CA ARG A 205 4.19 10.47 1.85
C ARG A 205 4.78 10.46 0.45
N HIS A 206 3.95 10.08 -0.51
CA HIS A 206 4.35 10.06 -1.90
C HIS A 206 4.80 11.42 -2.41
N THR A 207 5.89 11.44 -3.18
CA THR A 207 6.36 12.68 -3.82
C THR A 207 5.43 13.13 -4.94
N ASP A 208 4.75 12.20 -5.60
CA ASP A 208 3.78 12.44 -6.65
C ASP A 208 2.33 12.32 -6.15
N TYR A 209 2.07 12.51 -4.85
CA TYR A 209 0.70 12.45 -4.29
C TYR A 209 -0.27 13.42 -5.00
N MET A 210 0.21 14.50 -5.62
CA MET A 210 -0.62 15.42 -6.39
C MET A 210 -1.09 14.84 -7.74
N ASP A 211 -0.29 13.97 -8.32
CA ASP A 211 -0.54 13.33 -9.60
C ASP A 211 0.21 11.99 -9.71
N ARG A 212 -0.36 10.92 -9.15
CA ARG A 212 0.20 9.57 -9.25
C ARG A 212 0.31 9.08 -10.68
N SER A 213 -0.43 9.67 -11.64
CA SER A 213 -0.29 9.31 -13.04
C SER A 213 1.13 9.57 -13.56
N TYR A 214 1.89 10.43 -12.89
CA TYR A 214 3.29 10.67 -13.16
C TYR A 214 4.14 9.39 -13.07
N SER A 215 3.94 8.58 -12.02
CA SER A 215 4.73 7.35 -11.82
C SER A 215 3.97 6.07 -12.15
N CYS A 216 2.66 6.05 -11.91
CA CYS A 216 1.78 4.90 -12.11
C CYS A 216 1.20 4.83 -13.53
N GLY A 217 1.26 5.93 -14.29
CA GLY A 217 0.54 6.07 -15.56
C GLY A 217 -0.97 6.20 -15.34
N GLY A 218 -1.74 6.12 -16.44
CA GLY A 218 -3.20 6.23 -16.39
C GLY A 218 -3.70 7.67 -16.32
N SER A 219 -4.90 7.86 -15.75
CA SER A 219 -5.54 9.17 -15.63
C SER A 219 -4.97 9.96 -14.46
N TYR A 220 -4.91 11.29 -14.59
CA TYR A 220 -4.50 12.22 -13.52
C TYR A 220 -5.12 11.82 -12.19
N TYR A 221 -4.27 11.74 -11.14
CA TYR A 221 -4.75 11.27 -9.87
C TYR A 221 -4.07 11.90 -8.65
N ASN A 222 -4.84 12.64 -7.85
CA ASN A 222 -4.40 13.32 -6.64
C ASN A 222 -4.89 12.59 -5.38
N GLU A 223 -3.98 12.12 -4.54
CA GLU A 223 -4.25 11.43 -3.27
C GLU A 223 -4.83 12.33 -2.18
N GLY A 224 -4.73 13.64 -2.33
CA GLY A 224 -5.19 14.60 -1.32
C GLY A 224 -4.38 14.57 -0.01
N GLN A 225 -4.83 15.36 0.98
CA GLN A 225 -4.18 15.44 2.30
C GLN A 225 -4.64 14.36 3.28
N ALA A 226 -5.77 13.73 2.98
CA ALA A 226 -6.26 12.50 3.59
C ALA A 226 -6.31 12.46 5.13
N GLY A 227 -6.52 13.60 5.81
CA GLY A 227 -6.63 13.62 7.28
C GLY A 227 -5.33 13.27 8.02
N VAL A 228 -4.25 13.03 7.28
CA VAL A 228 -2.91 12.70 7.81
C VAL A 228 -1.89 13.78 7.47
N GLY A 229 -2.26 14.75 6.62
CA GLY A 229 -1.43 15.87 6.19
C GLY A 229 -0.73 15.58 4.85
N ALA A 230 -0.47 16.64 4.08
CA ALA A 230 0.53 16.65 3.01
C ALA A 230 1.37 17.90 3.20
N ILE A 231 2.28 17.84 4.17
CA ILE A 231 3.10 18.99 4.57
C ILE A 231 4.40 18.92 3.78
N HIS A 232 4.66 19.95 2.98
CA HIS A 232 5.92 20.11 2.25
C HIS A 232 7.11 20.10 3.21
N ILE A 233 8.17 19.37 2.86
CA ILE A 233 9.41 19.35 3.64
C ILE A 233 10.34 20.47 3.15
N PRO A 234 10.64 21.49 3.98
CA PRO A 234 11.48 22.61 3.59
C PRO A 234 12.85 22.19 3.08
N GLY A 235 13.35 22.90 2.06
CA GLY A 235 14.65 22.63 1.45
C GLY A 235 14.63 21.62 0.30
N THR A 236 13.47 21.02 0.02
CA THR A 236 13.27 20.13 -1.12
C THR A 236 12.61 20.89 -2.30
N PRO A 237 12.79 20.42 -3.56
CA PRO A 237 12.23 21.11 -4.72
C PRO A 237 10.69 21.06 -4.75
N THR A 238 10.12 21.58 -5.84
CA THR A 238 8.66 21.73 -5.97
C THR A 238 8.07 21.04 -7.21
N GLY A 239 8.79 20.19 -7.93
CA GLY A 239 8.29 19.40 -9.05
C GLY A 239 7.82 17.99 -8.64
N PRO A 240 7.87 17.00 -9.53
CA PRO A 240 7.93 15.59 -9.13
C PRO A 240 9.34 15.02 -9.31
N ASP A 241 9.77 14.16 -8.38
CA ASP A 241 11.10 13.55 -8.39
C ASP A 241 11.07 12.10 -8.88
N ALA A 242 11.33 11.90 -10.17
CA ALA A 242 11.31 10.60 -10.84
C ALA A 242 12.18 9.51 -10.18
N ASN A 243 13.21 9.91 -9.43
CA ASN A 243 14.16 9.00 -8.81
C ASN A 243 13.96 8.89 -7.30
N SER A 244 12.96 9.55 -6.72
CA SER A 244 12.71 9.43 -5.28
C SER A 244 12.30 8.01 -4.92
N TRP A 245 12.80 7.53 -3.78
CA TRP A 245 12.33 6.28 -3.19
C TRP A 245 10.86 6.34 -2.76
N MET A 246 10.33 7.54 -2.49
CA MET A 246 8.94 7.77 -2.09
C MET A 246 7.99 8.03 -3.27
N LEU A 247 8.37 7.69 -4.50
CA LEU A 247 7.46 7.79 -5.64
C LEU A 247 6.40 6.67 -5.58
N SER A 248 5.12 6.98 -5.80
CA SER A 248 3.99 6.04 -5.58
C SER A 248 4.08 4.73 -6.35
N CYS A 249 4.65 4.76 -7.55
CA CYS A 249 4.83 3.56 -8.34
C CYS A 249 6.29 3.37 -8.74
N ILE A 250 6.67 2.09 -8.78
CA ILE A 250 7.98 1.64 -9.18
C ILE A 250 7.87 0.60 -10.29
N GLY A 251 8.62 0.81 -11.37
CA GLY A 251 8.74 -0.18 -12.44
C GLY A 251 9.46 -1.45 -11.96
N ALA A 252 9.11 -2.59 -12.53
CA ALA A 252 9.73 -3.88 -12.18
C ALA A 252 11.27 -3.82 -12.34
N GLY A 253 11.99 -4.28 -11.32
CA GLY A 253 13.46 -4.35 -11.33
C GLY A 253 14.19 -3.02 -11.15
N GLN A 254 13.48 -1.91 -10.93
CA GLN A 254 14.11 -0.60 -10.70
C GLN A 254 14.82 -0.54 -9.34
N ASN A 255 15.88 0.26 -9.24
CA ASN A 255 16.60 0.50 -8.01
C ASN A 255 16.66 2.00 -7.74
N ARG A 256 15.99 2.47 -6.68
CA ARG A 256 16.00 3.88 -6.28
C ARG A 256 16.65 4.02 -4.90
N PRO A 257 17.99 4.14 -4.82
CA PRO A 257 18.64 4.62 -3.60
C PRO A 257 18.29 6.10 -3.36
N PHE A 258 18.47 6.58 -2.14
CA PHE A 258 18.15 7.98 -1.81
C PHE A 258 18.96 8.96 -2.66
N ASN A 259 18.25 9.82 -3.36
CA ASN A 259 18.82 10.92 -4.12
C ASN A 259 19.06 12.15 -3.21
N ASN A 260 19.49 13.29 -3.77
CA ASN A 260 19.81 14.47 -2.96
C ASN A 260 18.57 15.10 -2.27
N ASN A 261 17.41 15.09 -2.93
CA ASN A 261 16.17 15.62 -2.37
C ASN A 261 15.71 14.73 -1.23
N ASP A 262 15.82 13.42 -1.44
CA ASP A 262 15.50 12.40 -0.45
C ASP A 262 16.31 12.58 0.83
N LYS A 263 17.62 12.77 0.69
CA LYS A 263 18.53 13.02 1.81
C LYS A 263 18.23 14.33 2.52
N THR A 264 17.88 15.36 1.76
CA THR A 264 17.48 16.66 2.34
C THR A 264 16.20 16.49 3.16
N ALA A 265 15.23 15.74 2.65
CA ALA A 265 13.98 15.46 3.32
C ALA A 265 14.18 14.63 4.59
N LEU A 266 15.01 13.58 4.51
CA LEU A 266 15.40 12.75 5.66
C LEU A 266 16.06 13.57 6.76
N ASN A 267 17.11 14.33 6.43
CA ASN A 267 17.83 15.17 7.39
C ASN A 267 16.95 16.28 8.00
N TYR A 268 15.93 16.75 7.29
CA TYR A 268 15.01 17.74 7.84
C TYR A 268 14.12 17.15 8.94
N LEU A 269 13.71 15.88 8.80
CA LEU A 269 12.83 15.22 9.78
C LEU A 269 13.60 14.56 10.92
N TYR A 270 14.77 13.99 10.63
CA TYR A 270 15.52 13.09 11.50
C TYR A 270 17.00 13.37 11.40
#